data_AF-E0CYD6-F1
#
_entry.id   AF-E0CYD6-F1
#
_cell.length_a   1.000
_cell.length_b   1.000
_cell.length_c   1.000
_cell.angle_alpha   90.00
_cell.angle_beta   90.00
_cell.angle_gamma   90.00
#
_symmetry.space_group_name_H-M   'P 1'
#
loop_
_entity.id
_entity.type
_entity.pdbx_description
1 polymer ?
#
loop_
_entity_poly.entity_id
_entity_poly.type
_entity_poly.pdbx_seq_one_letter_code
_entity_poly.pdbx_strand_id
1 'polypeptide(L)'
;MVFINLALLMQEAELRGSPSLAMWLVNGFQLLYVGDALWYEESVLTTMDIIHDGFGFMLVFGDLAWVPFTYSLQAQFLLYHPQPLGLPMALLICLLKVIGYYIFRGANSQKNTFRKNPSDPSVAGLETIPTATGRQLLVSGWWGMVRHPNYLGDLIMALAWSLPCGLSHLLPYFYVLYFTALLVHREARDEQQCLQK
;
A
#
# COMPACT_ATOMS: atom_id res chain seq x y z
N MET A 1 10.79 -9.70 1.95
CA MET A 1 10.73 -8.75 0.82
C MET A 1 11.89 -7.76 0.82
N VAL A 2 12.02 -6.86 1.81
CA VAL A 2 13.09 -5.81 1.82
C VAL A 2 14.48 -6.39 1.61
N PHE A 3 14.84 -7.47 2.32
CA PHE A 3 16.12 -8.16 2.14
C PHE A 3 16.33 -8.71 0.73
N ILE A 4 15.27 -9.22 0.08
CA ILE A 4 15.35 -9.70 -1.30
C ILE A 4 15.66 -8.53 -2.24
N ASN A 5 14.97 -7.39 -2.06
CA ASN A 5 15.22 -6.21 -2.89
C ASN A 5 16.62 -5.64 -2.68
N LEU A 6 17.12 -5.60 -1.44
CA LEU A 6 18.49 -5.18 -1.16
C LEU A 6 19.52 -6.10 -1.83
N ALA A 7 19.29 -7.42 -1.78
CA ALA A 7 20.14 -8.38 -2.49
C ALA A 7 20.13 -8.14 -4.00
N LEU A 8 18.96 -7.88 -4.60
CA LEU A 8 18.82 -7.57 -6.04
C LEU A 8 19.47 -6.23 -6.41
N LEU A 9 19.38 -5.22 -5.54
CA LEU A 9 20.04 -3.93 -5.72
C LEU A 9 21.56 -4.08 -5.68
N MET A 10 22.09 -4.87 -4.74
CA MET A 10 23.51 -5.18 -4.66
C MET A 10 23.97 -5.97 -5.89
N GLN A 11 23.19 -6.95 -6.32
CA GLN A 11 23.49 -7.74 -7.52
C GLN A 11 23.51 -6.86 -8.78
N GLU A 12 22.60 -5.90 -8.92
CA GLU A 12 22.67 -4.93 -10.02
C GLU A 12 23.94 -4.07 -9.94
N ALA A 13 24.31 -3.63 -8.73
CA ALA A 13 25.55 -2.86 -8.53
C ALA A 13 26.79 -3.65 -8.95
N GLU A 14 26.87 -4.93 -8.61
CA GLU A 14 27.98 -5.80 -9.00
C GLU A 14 28.06 -6.00 -10.51
N LEU A 15 26.92 -6.22 -11.17
CA LEU A 15 26.86 -6.46 -12.62
C LEU A 15 27.15 -5.20 -13.45
N ARG A 16 26.83 -4.00 -12.93
CA ARG A 16 26.80 -2.74 -13.71
C ARG A 16 27.68 -1.63 -13.12
N GLY A 17 28.40 -1.90 -12.04
CA GLY A 17 29.21 -0.93 -11.30
C GLY A 17 28.43 0.01 -10.39
N SER A 18 27.12 0.20 -10.61
CA SER A 18 26.24 0.97 -9.72
C SER A 18 24.76 0.61 -9.96
N PRO A 19 23.88 0.71 -8.94
CA PRO A 19 22.44 0.51 -9.15
C PRO A 19 21.83 1.63 -10.00
N SER A 20 20.86 1.26 -10.82
CA SER A 20 20.10 2.20 -11.64
C SER A 20 19.21 3.11 -10.77
N LEU A 21 18.86 4.29 -11.29
CA LEU A 21 17.92 5.19 -10.61
C LEU A 21 16.56 4.50 -10.37
N ALA A 22 16.09 3.70 -11.34
CA ALA A 22 14.85 2.94 -11.20
C ALA A 22 14.92 1.94 -10.02
N MET A 23 16.04 1.23 -9.88
CA MET A 23 16.25 0.28 -8.78
C MET A 23 16.26 0.96 -7.42
N TRP A 24 16.92 2.12 -7.32
CA TRP A 24 16.91 2.94 -6.11
C TRP A 24 15.50 3.39 -5.73
N LEU A 25 14.69 3.85 -6.70
CA LEU A 25 13.32 4.27 -6.44
C LEU A 25 12.44 3.11 -5.95
N VAL A 26 12.48 1.95 -6.62
CA VAL A 26 11.69 0.78 -6.21
C VAL A 26 12.05 0.36 -4.79
N ASN A 27 13.34 0.20 -4.50
CA ASN A 27 13.83 -0.17 -3.18
C ASN A 27 13.44 0.86 -2.12
N GLY A 28 13.65 2.15 -2.40
CA GLY A 28 13.33 3.24 -1.48
C GLY A 28 11.84 3.33 -1.18
N PHE A 29 10.98 3.27 -2.21
CA PHE A 29 9.54 3.34 -2.03
C PHE A 29 8.97 2.19 -1.21
N GLN A 30 9.49 0.98 -1.43
CA GLN A 30 9.05 -0.22 -0.73
C GLN A 30 9.62 -0.28 0.69
N LEU A 31 10.86 0.18 0.90
CA LEU A 31 11.44 0.32 2.24
C LEU A 31 10.63 1.32 3.08
N LEU A 32 10.28 2.48 2.51
CA LEU A 32 9.45 3.47 3.19
C LEU A 32 8.07 2.90 3.53
N TYR A 33 7.47 2.11 2.65
CA TYR A 33 6.16 1.48 2.90
C TYR A 33 6.23 0.48 4.06
N VAL A 34 7.25 -0.38 4.09
CA VAL A 34 7.44 -1.33 5.19
C VAL A 34 7.78 -0.61 6.50
N GLY A 35 8.65 0.40 6.45
CA GLY A 35 8.98 1.21 7.63
C GLY A 35 7.78 1.92 8.22
N ASP A 36 6.91 2.46 7.36
CA ASP A 36 5.64 3.07 7.75
C ASP A 36 4.66 2.04 8.35
N ALA A 37 4.57 0.83 7.79
CA ALA A 37 3.76 -0.23 8.38
C ALA A 37 4.25 -0.63 9.78
N LEU A 38 5.57 -0.72 10.00
CA LEU A 38 6.17 -1.01 11.31
C LEU A 38 5.97 0.13 12.30
N TRP A 39 6.07 1.39 11.85
CA TRP A 39 5.83 2.55 12.71
C TRP A 39 4.39 2.60 13.24
N TYR A 40 3.43 2.14 12.43
CA TYR A 40 2.01 2.09 12.77
C TYR A 40 1.51 0.68 13.02
N GLU A 41 2.36 -0.19 13.57
CA GLU A 41 2.08 -1.62 13.82
C GLU A 41 0.78 -1.85 14.60
N GLU A 42 0.49 -1.00 15.60
CA GLU A 42 -0.77 -1.08 16.36
C GLU A 42 -2.02 -1.05 15.47
N SER A 43 -1.95 -0.37 14.32
CA SER A 43 -3.05 -0.29 13.37
C SER A 43 -3.25 -1.61 12.63
N VAL A 44 -2.16 -2.36 12.39
CA VAL A 44 -2.19 -3.67 11.71
C VAL A 44 -2.92 -4.70 12.56
N LEU A 45 -2.77 -4.64 13.89
CA LEU A 45 -3.50 -5.49 14.83
C LEU A 45 -5.02 -5.33 14.75
N THR A 46 -5.49 -4.22 14.17
CA THR A 46 -6.93 -3.95 13.99
C THR A 46 -7.50 -4.40 12.64
N THR A 47 -6.69 -5.05 11.81
CA THR A 47 -7.09 -5.48 10.46
C THR A 47 -8.00 -6.71 10.48
N MET A 48 -8.77 -6.88 9.41
CA MET A 48 -9.68 -8.01 9.25
C MET A 48 -8.96 -9.36 9.37
N ASP A 49 -7.76 -9.46 8.81
CA ASP A 49 -6.96 -10.68 8.81
C ASP A 49 -6.60 -11.14 10.24
N ILE A 50 -6.44 -10.20 11.18
CA ILE A 50 -6.10 -10.49 12.58
C ILE A 50 -7.34 -10.71 13.45
N ILE A 51 -8.38 -9.89 13.27
CA ILE A 51 -9.56 -9.94 14.15
C ILE A 51 -10.57 -11.00 13.69
N HIS A 52 -10.71 -11.24 12.38
CA HIS A 52 -11.84 -12.00 11.82
C HIS A 52 -11.42 -13.26 11.08
N ASP A 53 -10.29 -13.25 10.37
CA ASP A 53 -9.85 -14.43 9.61
C ASP A 53 -9.02 -15.37 10.50
N GLY A 54 -9.27 -16.67 10.39
CA GLY A 54 -8.53 -17.69 11.15
C GLY A 54 -7.16 -17.97 10.53
N PHE A 55 -6.15 -18.25 11.35
CA PHE A 55 -4.81 -18.59 10.87
C PHE A 55 -4.81 -19.96 10.19
N GLY A 56 -4.55 -19.99 8.88
CA GLY A 56 -4.56 -21.20 8.06
C GLY A 56 -3.61 -21.10 6.86
N PHE A 57 -3.61 -22.12 6.01
CA PHE A 57 -2.68 -22.24 4.88
C PHE A 57 -2.66 -20.99 3.97
N MET A 58 -3.83 -20.40 3.69
CA MET A 58 -3.93 -19.20 2.84
C MET A 58 -3.12 -18.03 3.41
N LEU A 59 -3.23 -17.75 4.71
CA LEU A 59 -2.47 -16.67 5.36
C LEU A 59 -0.98 -17.01 5.44
N VAL A 60 -0.63 -18.23 5.85
CA VAL A 60 0.77 -18.67 5.91
C VAL A 60 1.46 -18.56 4.53
N PHE A 61 0.81 -19.05 3.48
CA PHE A 61 1.34 -18.97 2.13
C PHE A 61 1.38 -17.52 1.64
N GLY A 62 0.34 -16.75 1.92
CA GLY A 62 0.27 -15.31 1.64
C GLY A 62 1.48 -14.57 2.19
N ASP A 63 1.74 -14.73 3.48
CA ASP A 63 2.76 -13.99 4.21
C ASP A 63 4.18 -14.45 3.87
N LEU A 64 4.42 -15.76 3.79
CA LEU A 64 5.77 -16.32 3.65
C LEU A 64 6.22 -16.48 2.19
N ALA A 65 5.30 -16.70 1.26
CA ALA A 65 5.63 -16.96 -0.14
C ALA A 65 5.06 -15.86 -1.06
N TRP A 66 3.77 -15.59 -0.99
CA TRP A 66 3.17 -14.67 -1.97
C TRP A 66 3.75 -13.26 -1.88
N VAL A 67 3.68 -12.63 -0.70
CA VAL A 67 4.14 -11.24 -0.50
C VAL A 67 5.62 -11.06 -0.86
N PRO A 68 6.59 -11.80 -0.29
CA PRO A 68 8.00 -11.52 -0.53
C PRO A 68 8.44 -11.73 -1.98
N PHE A 69 7.89 -12.72 -2.68
CA PHE A 69 8.31 -13.07 -4.04
C PHE A 69 7.54 -12.30 -5.12
N THR A 70 6.28 -11.92 -4.88
CA THR A 70 5.53 -11.10 -5.84
C THR A 70 5.82 -9.60 -5.69
N TYR A 71 6.04 -9.10 -4.47
CA TYR A 71 6.28 -7.67 -4.24
C TYR A 71 7.71 -7.26 -4.60
N SER A 72 8.61 -8.24 -4.80
CA SER A 72 9.97 -8.00 -5.30
C SER A 72 10.08 -8.06 -6.83
N LEU A 73 8.97 -8.32 -7.56
CA LEU A 73 8.97 -8.48 -9.02
C LEU A 73 9.53 -7.27 -9.76
N GLN A 74 9.30 -6.04 -9.26
CA GLN A 74 9.81 -4.83 -9.90
C GLN A 74 11.35 -4.77 -9.83
N ALA A 75 11.93 -5.08 -8.67
CA ALA A 75 13.38 -5.14 -8.49
C ALA A 75 13.98 -6.30 -9.32
N GLN A 76 13.33 -7.47 -9.31
CA GLN A 76 13.75 -8.61 -10.14
C GLN A 76 13.73 -8.27 -11.63
N PHE A 77 12.65 -7.62 -12.09
CA PHE A 77 12.49 -7.22 -13.48
C PHE A 77 13.59 -6.23 -13.89
N LEU A 78 13.86 -5.20 -13.09
CA LEU A 78 14.91 -4.21 -13.36
C LEU A 78 16.31 -4.83 -13.44
N LEU A 79 16.57 -5.87 -12.64
CA LEU A 79 17.85 -6.58 -12.69
C LEU A 79 18.09 -7.20 -14.08
N TYR A 80 17.07 -7.76 -14.73
CA TYR A 80 17.21 -8.41 -16.05
C TYR A 80 16.85 -7.50 -17.23
N HIS A 81 16.08 -6.44 -17.00
CA HIS A 81 15.62 -5.49 -18.01
C HIS A 81 15.94 -4.05 -17.59
N PRO A 82 17.20 -3.59 -17.74
CA PRO A 82 17.59 -2.23 -17.41
C PRO A 82 16.71 -1.21 -18.14
N GLN A 83 16.08 -0.32 -17.39
CA GLN A 83 15.24 0.74 -17.94
C GLN A 83 15.95 2.09 -17.81
N PRO A 84 16.09 2.85 -18.92
CA PRO A 84 16.60 4.22 -18.84
C PRO A 84 15.53 5.10 -18.18
N LEU A 85 15.78 5.55 -16.96
CA LEU A 85 14.89 6.45 -16.24
C LEU A 85 15.50 7.85 -16.15
N GLY A 86 14.94 8.78 -16.92
CA GLY A 86 15.33 10.19 -16.85
C GLY A 86 14.85 10.87 -15.57
N LEU A 87 15.61 11.86 -15.10
CA LEU A 87 15.27 12.64 -13.89
C LEU A 87 13.86 13.25 -13.91
N PRO A 88 13.35 13.82 -15.02
CA PRO A 88 11.99 14.37 -15.03
C PRO A 88 10.92 13.32 -14.74
N MET A 89 11.05 12.13 -15.33
CA MET A 89 10.11 11.02 -15.09
C MET A 89 10.25 10.49 -13.66
N ALA A 90 11.47 10.36 -13.15
CA ALA A 90 11.72 9.99 -11.76
C ALA A 90 11.04 10.96 -10.78
N LEU A 91 11.12 12.28 -11.02
CA LEU A 91 10.46 13.29 -10.20
C LEU A 91 8.93 13.16 -10.23
N LEU A 92 8.34 12.91 -11.41
CA LEU A 92 6.91 12.67 -11.54
C LEU A 92 6.46 11.41 -10.79
N ILE A 93 7.24 10.33 -10.86
CA ILE A 93 6.96 9.09 -10.12
C ILE A 93 7.07 9.34 -8.60
N CYS A 94 8.09 10.07 -8.15
CA CYS A 94 8.22 10.46 -6.74
C CYS A 94 7.02 11.30 -6.28
N LEU A 95 6.57 12.27 -7.09
CA LEU A 95 5.40 13.08 -6.79
C LEU A 95 4.15 12.19 -6.67
N LEU A 96 3.97 11.24 -7.58
CA LEU A 96 2.86 10.28 -7.54
C LEU A 96 2.90 9.44 -6.24
N LYS A 97 4.08 8.95 -5.85
CA LYS A 97 4.29 8.22 -4.59
C LYS A 97 3.92 9.08 -3.38
N VAL A 98 4.33 10.35 -3.35
CA VAL A 98 4.03 11.29 -2.25
C VAL A 98 2.52 11.57 -2.17
N ILE A 99 1.85 11.77 -3.31
CA ILE A 99 0.39 11.97 -3.34
C ILE A 99 -0.33 10.72 -2.81
N GLY A 100 0.03 9.53 -3.29
CA GLY A 100 -0.55 8.27 -2.82
C GLY A 100 -0.35 8.08 -1.32
N TYR A 101 0.86 8.34 -0.82
CA TYR A 101 1.18 8.26 0.60
C TYR A 101 0.39 9.27 1.44
N TYR A 102 0.26 10.52 0.98
CA TYR A 102 -0.51 11.56 1.67
C TYR A 102 -1.97 11.15 1.85
N ILE A 103 -2.60 10.65 0.79
CA ILE A 103 -3.99 10.16 0.84
C ILE A 103 -4.09 8.94 1.78
N PHE A 104 -3.21 7.96 1.61
CA PHE A 104 -3.21 6.72 2.40
C PHE A 104 -3.06 6.99 3.90
N ARG A 105 -2.02 7.76 4.27
CA ARG A 105 -1.69 8.07 5.65
C ARG A 105 -2.68 9.05 6.25
N GLY A 106 -3.11 10.07 5.50
CA GLY A 106 -4.14 11.02 5.94
C GLY A 106 -5.45 10.34 6.30
N ALA A 107 -5.95 9.47 5.42
CA ALA A 107 -7.18 8.71 5.65
C ALA A 107 -7.08 7.76 6.84
N ASN A 108 -5.97 7.00 6.95
CA ASN A 108 -5.77 6.05 8.05
C ASN A 108 -5.58 6.75 9.39
N SER A 109 -4.81 7.84 9.45
CA SER A 109 -4.65 8.64 10.67
C SER A 109 -5.98 9.23 11.12
N GLN A 110 -6.79 9.78 10.21
CA GLN A 110 -8.13 10.29 10.55
C GLN A 110 -9.02 9.20 11.16
N LYS A 111 -9.08 8.01 10.54
CA LYS A 111 -9.84 6.87 11.05
C LYS A 111 -9.32 6.39 12.41
N ASN A 112 -8.00 6.31 12.57
CA ASN A 112 -7.37 5.81 13.80
C ASN A 112 -7.58 6.78 14.96
N THR A 113 -7.37 8.08 14.75
CA THR A 113 -7.63 9.10 15.77
C THR A 113 -9.10 9.09 16.18
N PHE A 114 -10.02 9.04 15.23
CA PHE A 114 -11.45 8.94 15.52
C PHE A 114 -11.81 7.71 16.35
N ARG A 115 -11.24 6.54 16.03
CA ARG A 115 -11.48 5.31 16.80
C ARG A 115 -10.87 5.32 18.21
N LYS A 116 -9.73 5.99 18.40
CA LYS A 116 -9.03 6.07 19.70
C LYS A 116 -9.58 7.18 20.60
N ASN A 117 -9.84 8.37 20.03
CA ASN A 117 -10.33 9.54 20.75
C ASN A 117 -11.26 10.37 19.84
N PRO A 118 -12.57 10.08 19.81
CA PRO A 118 -13.54 10.83 19.02
C PRO A 118 -13.62 12.33 19.37
N SER A 119 -13.20 12.72 20.58
CA SER A 119 -13.21 14.10 21.06
C SER A 119 -11.95 14.89 20.68
N ASP A 120 -11.01 14.28 19.97
CA ASP A 120 -9.80 14.97 19.52
C ASP A 120 -10.15 16.13 18.55
N PRO A 121 -9.61 17.34 18.75
CA PRO A 121 -9.95 18.50 17.93
C PRO A 121 -9.80 18.30 16.42
N SER A 122 -8.88 17.40 15.99
CA SER A 122 -8.65 17.10 14.58
C SER A 122 -9.77 16.29 13.90
N VAL A 123 -10.61 15.61 14.69
CA VAL A 123 -11.72 14.77 14.21
C VAL A 123 -13.07 15.13 14.81
N ALA A 124 -13.12 15.93 15.87
CA ALA A 124 -14.35 16.29 16.58
C ALA A 124 -15.35 17.07 15.70
N GLY A 125 -14.86 17.79 14.69
CA GLY A 125 -15.70 18.49 13.71
C GLY A 125 -16.18 17.64 12.54
N LEU A 126 -15.85 16.34 12.52
CA LEU A 126 -16.25 15.44 11.43
C LEU A 126 -17.68 14.94 11.64
N GLU A 127 -18.49 15.04 10.59
CA GLU A 127 -19.81 14.42 10.53
C GLU A 127 -19.71 12.90 10.60
N THR A 128 -20.58 12.31 11.42
CA THR A 128 -20.68 10.86 11.62
C THR A 128 -22.12 10.39 11.59
N ILE A 129 -22.31 9.12 11.19
CA ILE A 129 -23.61 8.45 11.25
C ILE A 129 -23.56 7.38 12.35
N PRO A 130 -24.46 7.40 13.34
CA PRO A 130 -24.57 6.33 14.32
C PRO A 130 -25.16 5.08 13.67
N THR A 131 -24.59 3.92 14.00
CA THR A 131 -25.05 2.60 13.53
C THR A 131 -25.83 1.87 14.61
N ALA A 132 -26.66 0.90 14.23
CA ALA A 132 -27.45 0.08 15.16
C ALA A 132 -26.60 -0.71 16.17
N THR A 133 -25.33 -0.98 15.83
CA THR A 133 -24.35 -1.66 16.70
C THR A 133 -23.68 -0.73 17.72
N GLY A 134 -24.05 0.55 17.78
CA GLY A 134 -23.44 1.54 18.68
C GLY A 134 -22.10 2.10 18.19
N ARG A 135 -21.67 1.74 16.97
CA ARG A 135 -20.48 2.32 16.32
C ARG A 135 -20.87 3.57 15.54
N GLN A 136 -19.92 4.48 15.32
CA GLN A 136 -20.10 5.65 14.48
C GLN A 136 -19.29 5.52 13.19
N LEU A 137 -19.90 5.88 12.06
CA LEU A 137 -19.27 5.88 10.74
C LEU A 137 -18.91 7.31 10.36
N LEU A 138 -17.65 7.54 9.97
CA LEU A 138 -17.21 8.82 9.42
C LEU A 138 -17.78 9.02 8.02
N VAL A 139 -18.45 10.16 7.79
CA VAL A 139 -19.03 10.52 6.48
C VAL A 139 -18.53 11.87 5.95
N SER A 140 -17.48 12.41 6.57
CA SER A 140 -16.81 13.66 6.17
C SER A 140 -15.29 13.49 6.17
N GLY A 141 -14.56 14.53 5.75
CA GLY A 141 -13.12 14.45 5.54
C GLY A 141 -12.77 13.51 4.38
N TRP A 142 -11.74 12.67 4.56
CA TRP A 142 -11.34 11.70 3.52
C TRP A 142 -12.44 10.68 3.23
N TRP A 143 -13.16 10.26 4.27
CA TRP A 143 -14.20 9.24 4.22
C TRP A 143 -15.54 9.76 3.68
N GLY A 144 -15.70 11.08 3.56
CA GLY A 144 -16.83 11.70 2.87
C GLY A 144 -16.64 11.87 1.36
N MET A 145 -15.38 11.93 0.89
CA MET A 145 -15.08 12.06 -0.54
C MET A 145 -15.30 10.74 -1.28
N VAL A 146 -14.80 9.65 -0.70
CA VAL A 146 -14.93 8.28 -1.20
C VAL A 146 -15.04 7.32 -0.02
N ARG A 147 -15.65 6.15 -0.22
CA ARG A 147 -15.84 5.15 0.84
C ARG A 147 -14.52 4.58 1.39
N HIS A 148 -13.51 4.43 0.52
CA HIS A 148 -12.21 3.84 0.87
C HIS A 148 -11.03 4.68 0.34
N PRO A 149 -10.79 5.88 0.89
CA PRO A 149 -9.73 6.78 0.43
C PRO A 149 -8.34 6.18 0.64
N ASN A 150 -8.16 5.40 1.71
CA ASN A 150 -6.94 4.66 1.98
C ASN A 150 -6.61 3.65 0.86
N TYR A 151 -7.60 2.95 0.31
CA TYR A 151 -7.38 2.00 -0.79
C TYR A 151 -6.93 2.72 -2.06
N LEU A 152 -7.50 3.89 -2.35
CA LEU A 152 -7.07 4.73 -3.46
C LEU A 152 -5.60 5.16 -3.30
N GLY A 153 -5.22 5.65 -2.11
CA GLY A 153 -3.83 6.02 -1.82
C GLY A 153 -2.86 4.85 -2.01
N ASP A 154 -3.25 3.66 -1.58
CA ASP A 154 -2.45 2.44 -1.70
C ASP A 154 -2.27 2.00 -3.17
N LEU A 155 -3.32 2.09 -3.99
CA LEU A 155 -3.25 1.84 -5.43
C LEU A 155 -2.33 2.83 -6.16
N ILE A 156 -2.40 4.11 -5.80
CA ILE A 156 -1.50 5.13 -6.37
C ILE A 156 -0.05 4.81 -6.01
N MET A 157 0.22 4.39 -4.76
CA MET A 157 1.56 3.96 -4.36
C MET A 157 2.00 2.70 -5.13
N ALA A 158 1.13 1.70 -5.28
CA ALA A 158 1.43 0.48 -6.03
C ALA A 158 1.79 0.77 -7.50
N LEU A 159 1.07 1.71 -8.13
CA LEU A 159 1.39 2.18 -9.47
C LEU A 159 2.76 2.87 -9.51
N ALA A 160 3.06 3.74 -8.54
CA ALA A 160 4.35 4.43 -8.44
C ALA A 160 5.54 3.48 -8.27
N TRP A 161 5.35 2.28 -7.72
CA TRP A 161 6.42 1.26 -7.62
C TRP A 161 6.67 0.56 -8.95
N SER A 162 5.66 0.49 -9.81
CA SER A 162 5.70 -0.23 -11.08
C SER A 162 6.22 0.63 -12.23
N LEU A 163 5.93 1.94 -12.21
CA LEU A 163 6.34 2.90 -13.24
C LEU A 163 7.86 2.99 -13.51
N PRO A 164 8.77 2.84 -12.51
CA PRO A 164 10.21 2.78 -12.77
C PRO A 164 10.62 1.65 -13.73
N CYS A 165 9.79 0.61 -13.88
CA CYS A 165 10.03 -0.52 -14.80
C CYS A 165 9.62 -0.22 -16.24
N GLY A 166 9.19 1.01 -16.56
CA GLY A 166 8.72 1.37 -17.89
C GLY A 166 7.34 0.81 -18.22
N LEU A 167 6.87 1.01 -19.45
CA LEU A 167 5.52 0.62 -19.90
C LEU A 167 5.53 -0.52 -20.93
N SER A 168 6.71 -1.07 -21.23
CA SER A 168 6.88 -2.09 -22.28
C SER A 168 6.42 -3.48 -21.86
N HIS A 169 6.41 -3.79 -20.56
CA HIS A 169 6.06 -5.11 -20.04
C HIS A 169 4.95 -5.01 -18.99
N LEU A 170 4.04 -5.97 -19.03
CA LEU A 170 2.92 -6.05 -18.08
C LEU A 170 3.34 -6.65 -16.72
N LEU A 171 4.43 -7.42 -16.69
CA LEU A 171 4.85 -8.17 -15.49
C LEU A 171 5.02 -7.29 -14.23
N PRO A 172 5.69 -6.12 -14.27
CA PRO A 172 5.78 -5.23 -13.11
C PRO A 172 4.43 -4.71 -12.61
N TYR A 173 3.45 -4.60 -13.51
CA TYR A 173 2.09 -4.13 -13.21
C TYR A 173 1.16 -5.23 -12.72
N PHE A 174 1.58 -6.50 -12.78
CA PHE A 174 0.82 -7.60 -12.17
C PHE A 174 0.50 -7.30 -10.71
N TYR A 175 1.44 -6.68 -9.98
CA TYR A 175 1.22 -6.25 -8.60
C TYR A 175 0.02 -5.30 -8.48
N VAL A 176 -0.07 -4.28 -9.34
CA VAL A 176 -1.19 -3.31 -9.34
C VAL A 176 -2.51 -4.01 -9.64
N LEU A 177 -2.53 -4.92 -10.62
CA LEU A 177 -3.73 -5.66 -11.01
C LEU A 177 -4.20 -6.60 -9.88
N TYR A 178 -3.28 -7.39 -9.34
CA TYR A 178 -3.54 -8.26 -8.20
C TYR A 178 -4.05 -7.46 -6.99
N PHE A 179 -3.38 -6.36 -6.67
CA PHE A 179 -3.73 -5.54 -5.52
C PHE A 179 -5.10 -4.86 -5.69
N THR A 180 -5.43 -4.43 -6.91
CA THR A 180 -6.77 -3.92 -7.24
C THR A 180 -7.82 -4.99 -7.03
N ALA A 181 -7.61 -6.21 -7.54
CA ALA A 181 -8.56 -7.32 -7.35
C ALA A 181 -8.73 -7.67 -5.86
N LEU A 182 -7.64 -7.68 -5.09
CA LEU A 182 -7.66 -7.90 -3.65
C LEU A 182 -8.48 -6.83 -2.92
N LEU A 183 -8.28 -5.54 -3.27
CA LEU A 183 -8.99 -4.42 -2.66
C LEU A 183 -10.48 -4.41 -3.01
N VAL A 184 -10.84 -4.75 -4.25
CA VAL A 184 -12.24 -4.90 -4.67
C VAL A 184 -12.91 -6.06 -3.92
N HIS A 185 -12.23 -7.19 -3.79
CA HIS A 185 -12.73 -8.32 -3.02
C HIS A 185 -12.89 -7.97 -1.52
N ARG A 186 -11.94 -7.22 -0.96
CA ARG A 186 -12.03 -6.72 0.42
C ARG A 186 -13.18 -5.76 0.61
N GLU A 187 -13.38 -4.81 -0.30
CA GLU A 187 -14.49 -3.87 -0.24
C GLU A 187 -15.84 -4.59 -0.30
N ALA A 188 -15.98 -5.59 -1.18
CA ALA A 188 -17.19 -6.41 -1.25
C ALA A 188 -17.47 -7.18 0.06
N ARG A 189 -16.43 -7.73 0.73
CA ARG A 189 -16.57 -8.37 2.05
C ARG A 189 -16.93 -7.34 3.14
N ASP A 190 -16.29 -6.19 3.13
CA ASP A 190 -16.54 -5.11 4.10
C ASP A 190 -17.99 -4.60 3.96
N GLU A 191 -18.51 -4.44 2.74
CA GLU A 191 -19.89 -4.02 2.49
C GLU A 191 -20.88 -5.09 2.98
N GLN A 192 -20.64 -6.38 2.68
CA GLN A 192 -21.47 -7.47 3.18
C GLN A 192 -21.51 -7.52 4.73
N GLN A 193 -20.37 -7.30 5.39
CA GLN A 193 -20.33 -7.26 6.85
C GLN A 193 -21.00 -6.01 7.43
N CYS A 194 -20.90 -4.87 6.74
CA CYS A 194 -21.60 -3.65 7.14
C CYS A 194 -23.11 -3.79 6.98
N LEU A 195 -23.59 -4.48 5.95
CA LEU A 195 -25.03 -4.73 5.74
C LEU A 195 -25.62 -5.72 6.75
N GLN A 196 -24.81 -6.63 7.28
CA GLN A 196 -25.23 -7.62 8.27
C GLN A 196 -25.19 -7.11 9.73
N LYS A 197 -24.65 -5.91 9.98
CA LYS A 197 -24.48 -5.30 11.31
C LYS A 197 -25.42 -4.12 11.51
#